data_AF-O26584-F1
#
_entry.id   AF-O26584-F1
#
_cell.length_a   1.000
_cell.length_b   1.000
_cell.length_c   1.000
_cell.angle_alpha   90.00
_cell.angle_beta   90.00
_cell.angle_gamma   90.00
#
_symmetry.space_group_name_H-M   'P 1'
#
loop_
_entity.id
_entity.type
_entity.pdbx_description
1 polymer ?
#
loop_
_entity_poly.entity_id
_entity_poly.type
_entity_poly.pdbx_seq_one_letter_code
_entity_poly.pdbx_strand_id
1 'polypeptide(L)'
;MIILIMKTVAFIFMLLAAVLSVKNYFMTRFASGLWALVSMALLTGSILLFVRLIKEFLPFPELEVVKICLLPVMMAFIFAASFELKRDILKPL
;
A
#
# COMPACT_ATOMS: atom_id res chain seq x y z
N MET A 1 -13.37 19.40 9.76
CA MET A 1 -12.06 19.89 9.29
C MET A 1 -10.86 19.06 9.75
N ILE A 2 -10.68 18.81 11.06
CA ILE A 2 -9.52 18.06 11.58
C ILE A 2 -9.40 16.64 10.96
N ILE A 3 -10.53 15.93 10.83
CA ILE A 3 -10.57 14.58 10.24
C ILE A 3 -10.10 14.58 8.79
N LEU A 4 -10.56 15.53 7.98
CA LEU A 4 -10.14 15.70 6.59
C LEU A 4 -8.62 15.93 6.51
N ILE A 5 -8.08 16.82 7.35
CA ILE A 5 -6.63 17.10 7.39
C ILE A 5 -5.85 15.83 7.72
N MET A 6 -6.25 15.05 8.73
CA MET A 6 -5.58 13.80 9.08
C MET A 6 -5.60 12.79 7.92
N LYS A 7 -6.72 12.68 7.19
CA LYS A 7 -6.83 11.78 6.02
C LYS A 7 -5.90 12.22 4.89
N THR A 8 -5.84 13.51 4.59
CA THR A 8 -4.96 14.05 3.54
C THR A 8 -3.50 13.85 3.89
N VAL A 9 -3.12 14.11 5.15
CA VAL A 9 -1.76 13.86 5.65
C VAL A 9 -1.40 12.38 5.54
N ALA A 10 -2.28 11.48 5.98
CA ALA A 10 -2.08 10.04 5.86
C ALA A 10 -1.90 9.61 4.39
N PHE A 11 -2.69 10.18 3.47
CA PHE A 11 -2.58 9.91 2.04
C PHE A 11 -1.22 10.36 1.47
N ILE A 12 -0.75 11.56 1.82
CA ILE A 12 0.57 12.07 1.41
C ILE A 12 1.68 11.15 1.91
N PHE A 13 1.68 10.78 3.18
CA PHE A 13 2.70 9.87 3.73
C PHE A 13 2.67 8.49 3.07
N MET A 14 1.48 7.98 2.74
CA MET A 14 1.35 6.69 2.05
C MET A 14 1.87 6.75 0.61
N LEU A 15 1.62 7.84 -0.12
CA LEU A 15 2.20 8.07 -1.44
C LEU A 15 3.74 8.18 -1.37
N LEU A 16 4.27 8.93 -0.41
CA LEU A 16 5.71 9.04 -0.20
C LEU A 16 6.34 7.67 0.09
N ALA A 17 5.71 6.87 0.95
CA ALA A 17 6.15 5.50 1.23
C ALA A 17 6.14 4.63 -0.04
N ALA A 18 5.11 4.74 -0.88
CA ALA A 18 5.02 4.01 -2.14
C ALA A 18 6.17 4.39 -3.10
N VAL A 19 6.45 5.68 -3.25
CA VAL A 19 7.56 6.18 -4.09
C VAL A 19 8.91 5.68 -3.57
N LEU A 20 9.13 5.74 -2.26
CA LEU A 20 10.35 5.22 -1.64
C LEU A 20 10.50 3.70 -1.82
N SER A 21 9.39 2.95 -1.70
CA SER A 21 9.38 1.51 -1.94
C SER A 21 9.75 1.16 -3.39
N VAL A 22 9.21 1.90 -4.36
CA VAL A 22 9.54 1.74 -5.79
C VAL A 22 11.01 2.10 -6.06
N LYS A 23 11.50 3.19 -5.48
CA LYS A 23 12.93 3.55 -5.58
C LYS A 23 13.83 2.43 -5.03
N ASN A 24 13.48 1.88 -3.87
CA ASN A 24 14.21 0.76 -3.28
C ASN A 24 14.14 -0.49 -4.14
N TYR A 25 12.98 -0.78 -4.76
CA TYR A 25 12.83 -1.86 -5.73
C TYR A 25 13.80 -1.71 -6.92
N PHE A 26 13.94 -0.51 -7.48
CA PHE A 26 14.90 -0.28 -8.56
C PHE A 26 16.36 -0.41 -8.12
N MET A 27 16.70 0.00 -6.90
CA MET A 27 18.06 -0.14 -6.36
C MET A 27 18.41 -1.59 -6.00
N THR A 28 17.42 -2.41 -5.66
CA THR A 28 17.60 -3.80 -5.20
C THR A 28 17.12 -4.85 -6.21
N ARG A 29 16.86 -4.43 -7.47
CA ARG A 29 16.20 -5.22 -8.52
C ARG A 29 16.87 -6.57 -8.84
N PHE A 30 18.11 -6.77 -8.38
CA PHE A 30 18.89 -8.00 -8.56
C PHE A 30 18.89 -8.94 -7.35
N ALA A 31 18.32 -8.55 -6.20
CA ALA A 31 18.40 -9.29 -4.94
C ALA A 31 17.07 -9.91 -4.48
N SER A 32 15.93 -9.19 -4.53
CA SER A 32 14.64 -9.81 -4.16
C SER A 32 13.39 -9.09 -4.66
N GLY A 33 12.30 -9.86 -4.77
CA GLY A 33 10.96 -9.37 -5.13
C GLY A 33 10.20 -8.67 -4.00
N LEU A 34 10.79 -8.58 -2.80
CA LEU A 34 10.16 -8.03 -1.60
C LEU A 34 9.61 -6.61 -1.83
N TRP A 35 10.45 -5.72 -2.38
CA TRP A 35 10.08 -4.31 -2.56
C TRP A 35 8.97 -4.11 -3.60
N ALA A 36 8.83 -5.01 -4.58
CA ALA A 36 7.69 -4.99 -5.48
C ALA A 36 6.39 -5.32 -4.74
N LEU A 37 6.39 -6.34 -3.87
CA LEU A 37 5.22 -6.71 -3.08
C LEU A 37 4.84 -5.61 -2.08
N VAL A 38 5.83 -5.00 -1.43
CA VAL A 38 5.61 -3.83 -0.54
C VAL A 38 5.03 -2.66 -1.34
N SER A 39 5.54 -2.39 -2.54
CA SER A 39 5.01 -1.32 -3.42
C SER A 39 3.54 -1.57 -3.78
N MET A 40 3.18 -2.81 -4.11
CA MET A 40 1.80 -3.18 -4.44
C MET A 40 0.87 -3.03 -3.22
N ALA A 41 1.31 -3.44 -2.03
CA ALA A 41 0.55 -3.24 -0.79
C ALA A 41 0.31 -1.74 -0.51
N LEU A 42 1.35 -0.91 -0.62
CA LEU A 42 1.24 0.54 -0.42
C LEU A 42 0.32 1.20 -1.45
N LEU A 43 0.38 0.78 -2.71
CA LEU A 43 -0.50 1.28 -3.76
C LEU A 43 -1.97 0.94 -3.48
N THR A 44 -2.26 -0.30 -3.06
CA THR A 44 -3.62 -0.67 -2.62
C THR A 44 -4.08 0.14 -1.40
N GLY A 45 -3.20 0.41 -0.45
CA GLY A 45 -3.47 1.30 0.68
C GLY A 45 -3.77 2.73 0.25
N SER A 46 -3.02 3.28 -0.71
CA SER A 46 -3.26 4.63 -1.25
C SER A 46 -4.64 4.72 -1.90
N ILE A 47 -5.06 3.71 -2.66
CA ILE A 47 -6.40 3.66 -3.26
C ILE A 47 -7.48 3.62 -2.17
N LEU A 48 -7.30 2.81 -1.11
CA LEU A 48 -8.22 2.75 0.03
C LEU A 48 -8.36 4.12 0.74
N LEU A 49 -7.25 4.81 0.97
CA LEU A 49 -7.26 6.15 1.57
C LEU A 49 -7.92 7.18 0.65
N PHE A 50 -7.66 7.12 -0.65
CA PHE A 50 -8.26 8.00 -1.64
C PHE A 50 -9.79 7.83 -1.68
N VAL A 51 -10.27 6.58 -1.72
CA VAL A 51 -11.70 6.26 -1.62
C VAL A 51 -12.31 6.80 -0.32
N ARG A 52 -11.58 6.70 0.80
CA ARG A 52 -12.02 7.23 2.10
C ARG A 52 -12.05 8.76 2.15
N LEU A 53 -11.26 9.43 1.32
CA LEU A 53 -11.20 10.88 1.17
C LEU A 53 -12.34 11.38 0.27
N ILE A 54 -12.56 10.74 -0.88
CA ILE A 54 -13.70 11.03 -1.76
C ILE A 54 -15.03 10.86 -1.05
N LYS A 55 -15.17 9.82 -0.21
CA LYS A 55 -16.42 9.55 0.50
C LYS A 55 -16.84 10.68 1.46
N GLU A 56 -15.94 11.59 1.85
CA GLU A 56 -16.31 12.79 2.61
C GLU A 56 -17.05 13.84 1.77
N PHE A 57 -16.84 13.84 0.47
CA PHE A 57 -17.48 14.77 -0.47
C PHE A 57 -18.67 14.13 -1.19
N LEU A 58 -18.60 12.82 -1.46
CA LEU A 58 -19.57 12.07 -2.25
C LEU A 58 -19.87 10.72 -1.57
N PRO A 59 -20.97 10.60 -0.80
CA PRO A 59 -21.28 9.42 -0.01
C PRO A 59 -21.91 8.29 -0.84
N PHE A 60 -21.26 7.88 -1.93
CA PHE A 60 -21.75 6.77 -2.75
C PHE A 60 -21.54 5.40 -2.05
N PRO A 61 -22.54 4.51 -2.05
CA PRO A 61 -22.45 3.18 -1.44
C PRO A 61 -21.46 2.26 -2.18
N GLU A 62 -21.28 2.45 -3.48
CA GLU A 62 -20.34 1.69 -4.33
C GLU A 62 -18.90 1.79 -3.83
N LEU A 63 -18.52 2.92 -3.22
CA LEU A 63 -17.20 3.15 -2.64
C LEU A 63 -16.93 2.27 -1.41
N GLU A 64 -17.95 1.67 -0.78
CA GLU A 64 -17.75 0.69 0.30
C GLU A 64 -17.33 -0.67 -0.23
N VAL A 65 -17.90 -1.09 -1.37
CA VAL A 65 -17.53 -2.34 -2.05
C VAL A 65 -16.04 -2.34 -2.39
N VAL A 66 -15.53 -1.21 -2.90
CA VAL A 66 -14.11 -1.02 -3.20
C VAL A 66 -13.23 -1.28 -1.97
N LYS A 67 -13.65 -0.84 -0.77
CA LYS A 67 -12.88 -1.08 0.46
C LYS A 67 -12.87 -2.55 0.86
N ILE A 68 -14.04 -3.20 0.78
CA ILE A 68 -14.20 -4.61 1.13
C ILE A 68 -13.35 -5.48 0.21
N CYS A 69 -13.26 -5.15 -1.08
CA CYS A 69 -12.47 -5.91 -2.05
C CYS A 69 -10.96 -5.63 -1.93
N LEU A 70 -10.55 -4.38 -1.68
CA LEU A 70 -9.12 -4.02 -1.66
C LEU A 70 -8.41 -4.39 -0.36
N LEU A 71 -9.11 -4.48 0.78
CA LEU A 71 -8.52 -4.87 2.06
C LEU A 71 -7.86 -6.27 2.00
N PRO A 72 -8.54 -7.34 1.53
CA PRO A 72 -7.93 -8.65 1.35
C PRO A 72 -6.75 -8.65 0.37
N VAL A 73 -6.83 -7.87 -0.70
CA VAL A 73 -5.75 -7.75 -1.70
C VAL A 73 -4.50 -7.13 -1.06
N MET A 74 -4.66 -6.05 -0.31
CA MET A 74 -3.57 -5.43 0.44
C MET A 74 -2.95 -6.42 1.43
N MET A 75 -3.79 -7.18 2.15
CA MET A 75 -3.33 -8.18 3.10
C MET A 75 -2.55 -9.32 2.42
N ALA A 76 -2.98 -9.76 1.24
CA ALA A 76 -2.27 -10.77 0.46
C ALA A 76 -0.88 -10.30 0.04
N PHE A 77 -0.73 -9.04 -0.38
CA PHE A 77 0.59 -8.47 -0.70
C PHE A 77 1.50 -8.37 0.53
N ILE A 78 0.96 -7.95 1.68
CA ILE A 78 1.72 -7.89 2.94
C ILE A 78 2.17 -9.30 3.37
N PHE A 79 1.28 -10.28 3.25
CA PHE A 79 1.57 -11.68 3.58
C PHE A 79 2.66 -12.23 2.66
N ALA A 80 2.53 -12.04 1.34
CA ALA A 80 3.54 -12.45 0.37
C ALA A 80 4.90 -11.77 0.63
N ALA A 81 4.91 -10.47 0.93
CA ALA A 81 6.12 -9.74 1.29
C ALA A 81 6.79 -10.33 2.54
N SER A 82 6.01 -10.80 3.52
CA SER A 82 6.53 -11.42 4.74
C SER A 82 7.26 -12.74 4.46
N PHE A 83 6.75 -13.57 3.52
CA PHE A 83 7.46 -14.79 3.11
C PHE A 83 8.73 -14.48 2.34
N GLU A 84 8.69 -13.48 1.46
CA GLU A 84 9.87 -13.07 0.71
C GLU A 84 10.96 -12.55 1.63
N LEU A 85 10.62 -11.70 2.59
CA LEU A 85 11.56 -11.24 3.62
C LEU A 85 12.17 -12.40 4.40
N LYS A 86 11.35 -13.38 4.81
CA LYS A 86 11.85 -14.58 5.50
C LYS A 86 12.79 -15.40 4.62
N ARG A 87 12.50 -15.53 3.33
CA ARG A 87 13.37 -16.22 2.36
C ARG A 87 14.72 -15.51 2.23
N ASP A 88 14.70 -14.19 2.08
CA ASP A 88 15.91 -13.37 1.94
C ASP A 88 16.81 -13.47 3.19
N ILE A 89 16.23 -13.53 4.39
CA ILE A 89 16.98 -13.70 5.64
C ILE A 89 17.60 -15.10 5.76
N LEU A 90 16.88 -16.14 5.34
CA LEU A 90 17.33 -17.53 5.47
C LEU A 90 18.32 -17.95 4.38
N LYS A 91 18.29 -17.30 3.21
CA LYS A 91 19.21 -17.51 2.10
C LYS A 91 19.65 -16.15 1.53
N PRO A 92 20.52 -15.42 2.25
CA PRO A 92 21.12 -14.22 1.68
C PRO A 92 21.93 -14.64 0.45
N LEU A 93 21.60 -14.05 -0.70
CA LEU A 93 22.37 -14.19 -1.96
C LEU A 93 23.81 -13.73 -1.78
#